data_AF-E4QH55-F1
#
_entry.id   AF-E4QH55-F1
#
_cell.length_a   1.000
_cell.length_b   1.000
_cell.length_c   1.000
_cell.angle_alpha   90.00
_cell.angle_beta   90.00
_cell.angle_gamma   90.00
#
_symmetry.space_group_name_H-M   'P 1'
#
loop_
_entity.id
_entity.type
_entity.pdbx_description
1 polymer ?
#
loop_
_entity_poly.entity_id
_entity_poly.type
_entity_poly.pdbx_seq_one_letter_code
_entity_poly.pdbx_strand_id
1 'polypeptide(L)'
;MREILFFGLLSICIFLVFFFYKQKENNIIYNRIVEKFEDNVVIDEIYTHLFKDSNLKELVFIKSQLIIPELEHKKMIKATGYRADAYKALSTVYRFDFKVHDNKILGFKSVIFEGFEDAKVSKHENNLPSEKWQQLKDFNIGDPNINEKFFHLEFPFVVKNTLCVTISKGFFKKIKKLKRLKIMLISNEDREYKIDIENFLPKYNL
;
A
#
# COMPACT_ATOMS: atom_id res chain seq x y z
N MET A 1 -11.04 -53.40 -2.68
CA MET A 1 -10.48 -52.65 -1.53
C MET A 1 -9.36 -51.68 -1.93
N ARG A 2 -8.43 -52.07 -2.82
CA ARG A 2 -7.32 -51.21 -3.29
C ARG A 2 -7.78 -49.92 -4.01
N GLU A 3 -8.82 -49.97 -4.83
CA GLU A 3 -9.33 -48.79 -5.55
C GLU A 3 -9.94 -47.74 -4.61
N ILE A 4 -10.71 -48.18 -3.61
CA ILE A 4 -11.33 -47.28 -2.62
C ILE A 4 -10.25 -46.51 -1.83
N LEU A 5 -9.15 -47.19 -1.47
CA LEU A 5 -8.01 -46.55 -0.80
C LEU A 5 -7.34 -45.50 -1.70
N PHE A 6 -7.20 -45.78 -3.01
CA PHE A 6 -6.61 -44.84 -3.96
C PHE A 6 -7.47 -43.58 -4.13
N PHE A 7 -8.79 -43.73 -4.30
CA PHE A 7 -9.70 -42.59 -4.39
C PHE A 7 -9.74 -41.76 -3.09
N GLY A 8 -9.68 -42.41 -1.92
CA GLY A 8 -9.59 -41.72 -0.63
C GLY A 8 -8.32 -40.87 -0.51
N LEU A 9 -7.16 -41.44 -0.87
CA LEU A 9 -5.87 -40.74 -0.84
C LEU A 9 -5.85 -39.56 -1.82
N LEU A 10 -6.38 -39.76 -3.04
CA LEU A 10 -6.49 -38.70 -4.05
C LEU A 10 -7.38 -37.55 -3.57
N SER A 11 -8.51 -37.86 -2.94
CA SER A 11 -9.42 -36.84 -2.37
C SER A 11 -8.74 -36.03 -1.25
N ILE A 12 -7.95 -36.68 -0.39
CA ILE A 12 -7.17 -36.00 0.66
C ILE A 12 -6.12 -35.09 0.02
N CYS A 13 -5.39 -35.55 -1.00
CA CYS A 13 -4.42 -34.73 -1.72
C CYS A 13 -5.07 -33.50 -2.36
N ILE A 14 -6.22 -33.65 -3.04
CA ILE A 14 -6.96 -32.53 -3.64
C ILE A 14 -7.42 -31.55 -2.56
N PHE A 15 -7.97 -32.06 -1.45
CA PHE A 15 -8.40 -31.22 -0.32
C PHE A 15 -7.22 -30.46 0.28
N LEU A 16 -6.06 -31.10 0.48
CA LEU A 16 -4.87 -30.43 1.00
C LEU A 16 -4.35 -29.37 0.03
N VAL A 17 -4.29 -29.66 -1.26
CA VAL A 17 -3.90 -28.65 -2.29
C VAL A 17 -4.85 -27.47 -2.25
N PHE A 18 -6.16 -27.71 -2.19
CA PHE A 18 -7.16 -26.64 -2.10
C PHE A 18 -7.06 -25.87 -0.76
N PHE A 19 -6.82 -26.56 0.35
CA PHE A 19 -6.64 -25.96 1.67
C PHE A 19 -5.39 -25.09 1.72
N PHE A 20 -4.24 -25.57 1.25
CA PHE A 20 -3.00 -24.79 1.16
C PHE A 20 -3.13 -23.64 0.17
N TYR A 21 -3.83 -23.83 -0.95
CA TYR A 21 -4.14 -22.76 -1.91
C TYR A 21 -4.98 -21.66 -1.24
N LYS A 22 -6.06 -22.03 -0.54
CA LYS A 22 -6.93 -21.08 0.16
C LYS A 22 -6.25 -20.40 1.35
N GLN A 23 -5.41 -21.13 2.09
CA GLN A 23 -4.62 -20.56 3.19
C GLN A 23 -3.62 -19.52 2.67
N LYS A 24 -3.02 -19.75 1.50
CA LYS A 24 -2.14 -18.78 0.83
C LYS A 24 -2.90 -17.51 0.41
N GLU A 25 -4.17 -17.62 0.00
CA GLU A 25 -5.01 -16.47 -0.32
C GLU A 25 -5.45 -15.66 0.90
N ASN A 26 -5.51 -16.25 2.10
CA ASN A 26 -6.06 -15.63 3.31
C ASN A 26 -5.10 -14.73 4.11
N ASN A 27 -3.93 -14.37 3.58
CA ASN A 27 -2.98 -13.52 4.31
C ASN A 27 -3.34 -12.02 4.28
N ILE A 28 -4.46 -11.65 3.66
CA ILE A 28 -4.90 -10.25 3.53
C ILE A 28 -6.11 -10.02 4.43
N ILE A 29 -5.96 -9.09 5.37
CA ILE A 29 -7.02 -8.62 6.25
C ILE A 29 -7.63 -7.38 5.60
N TYR A 30 -8.93 -7.42 5.34
CA TYR A 30 -9.69 -6.28 4.85
C TYR A 30 -10.39 -5.56 6.00
N ASN A 31 -10.33 -4.23 5.99
CA ASN A 31 -11.14 -3.38 6.85
C ASN A 31 -11.70 -2.20 6.04
N ARG A 32 -12.91 -1.75 6.40
CA ARG A 32 -13.53 -0.57 5.82
C ARG A 32 -13.91 0.39 6.92
N ILE A 33 -13.33 1.58 6.89
CA ILE A 33 -13.62 2.65 7.83
C ILE A 33 -14.43 3.70 7.09
N VAL A 34 -15.52 4.18 7.70
CA VAL A 34 -16.36 5.24 7.17
C VAL A 34 -16.45 6.32 8.23
N GLU A 35 -15.87 7.47 7.93
CA GLU A 35 -15.87 8.64 8.81
C GLU A 35 -16.72 9.74 8.17
N LYS A 36 -17.57 10.36 8.98
CA LYS A 36 -18.37 11.52 8.57
C LYS A 36 -17.80 12.76 9.24
N PHE A 37 -17.53 13.79 8.45
CA PHE A 37 -17.09 15.09 8.94
C PHE A 37 -17.89 16.18 8.25
N GLU A 38 -18.68 16.92 9.01
CA GLU A 38 -19.67 17.86 8.49
C GLU A 38 -20.58 17.16 7.46
N ASP A 39 -20.65 17.67 6.23
CA ASP A 39 -21.42 17.09 5.13
C ASP A 39 -20.59 16.11 4.27
N ASN A 40 -19.32 15.89 4.60
CA ASN A 40 -18.40 15.04 3.85
C ASN A 40 -18.30 13.64 4.46
N VAL A 41 -18.02 12.66 3.61
CA VAL A 41 -17.77 11.28 4.03
C VAL A 41 -16.40 10.84 3.51
N VAL A 42 -15.55 10.37 4.40
CA VAL A 42 -14.29 9.71 4.05
C VAL A 42 -14.49 8.20 4.19
N ILE A 43 -14.13 7.46 3.14
CA ILE A 43 -14.15 6.00 3.14
C ILE A 43 -12.73 5.50 2.92
N ASP A 44 -12.22 4.77 3.90
CA ASP A 44 -10.93 4.08 3.79
C ASP A 44 -11.16 2.58 3.66
N GLU A 45 -10.69 2.03 2.55
CA GLU A 45 -10.59 0.59 2.32
C GLU A 45 -9.15 0.15 2.56
N ILE A 46 -8.94 -0.64 3.61
CA ILE A 46 -7.62 -1.01 4.13
C ILE A 46 -7.40 -2.49 3.91
N TYR A 47 -6.26 -2.84 3.31
CA TYR A 47 -5.86 -4.20 2.98
C TYR A 47 -4.48 -4.47 3.57
N THR A 48 -4.42 -5.31 4.61
CA THR A 48 -3.19 -5.58 5.34
C THR A 48 -2.67 -6.98 5.04
N HIS A 49 -1.50 -7.08 4.44
CA HIS A 49 -0.76 -8.32 4.29
C HIS A 49 0.28 -8.46 5.41
N LEU A 50 0.21 -9.54 6.16
CA LEU A 50 1.15 -9.85 7.25
C LEU A 50 2.29 -10.74 6.78
N PHE A 51 3.52 -10.41 7.17
CA PHE A 51 4.72 -11.21 6.94
C PHE A 51 5.18 -11.86 8.24
N LYS A 52 5.43 -13.18 8.22
CA LYS A 52 5.81 -13.94 9.42
C LYS A 52 7.30 -13.84 9.74
N ASP A 53 8.14 -13.98 8.72
CA ASP A 53 9.56 -14.30 8.91
C ASP A 53 10.53 -13.20 8.44
N SER A 54 10.18 -11.92 8.67
CA SER A 54 11.09 -10.82 8.34
C SER A 54 10.89 -9.61 9.26
N ASN A 55 11.83 -8.66 9.24
CA ASN A 55 11.67 -7.38 9.95
C ASN A 55 10.58 -6.51 9.30
N LEU A 56 10.32 -6.67 8.00
CA LEU A 56 9.09 -6.17 7.39
C LEU A 56 7.93 -7.03 7.91
N LYS A 57 7.04 -6.43 8.69
CA LYS A 57 5.92 -7.13 9.33
C LYS A 57 4.62 -6.97 8.58
N GLU A 58 4.40 -5.81 7.99
CA GLU A 58 3.13 -5.49 7.34
C GLU A 58 3.34 -4.70 6.06
N LEU A 59 2.56 -5.07 5.04
CA LEU A 59 2.25 -4.22 3.90
C LEU A 59 0.78 -3.86 4.00
N VAL A 60 0.48 -2.57 4.17
CA VAL A 60 -0.89 -2.07 4.20
C VAL A 60 -1.14 -1.28 2.93
N PHE A 61 -2.15 -1.66 2.17
CA PHE A 61 -2.67 -0.84 1.08
C PHE A 61 -3.93 -0.14 1.52
N ILE A 62 -4.03 1.16 1.23
CA ILE A 62 -5.16 2.00 1.62
C ILE A 62 -5.68 2.70 0.37
N LYS A 63 -6.97 2.57 0.13
CA LYS A 63 -7.72 3.39 -0.81
C LYS A 63 -8.65 4.29 -0.02
N SER A 64 -8.36 5.59 -0.05
CA SER A 64 -9.17 6.62 0.60
C SER A 64 -10.03 7.32 -0.45
N GLN A 65 -11.33 7.49 -0.17
CA GLN A 65 -12.26 8.21 -1.01
C GLN A 65 -12.94 9.31 -0.22
N LEU A 66 -12.86 10.55 -0.73
CA LEU A 66 -13.57 11.70 -0.18
C LEU A 66 -14.86 11.92 -0.99
N ILE A 67 -16.00 11.62 -0.37
CA ILE A 67 -17.33 11.89 -0.90
C ILE A 67 -17.80 13.23 -0.35
N ILE A 68 -18.05 14.17 -1.25
CA ILE A 68 -18.54 15.51 -0.95
C ILE A 68 -19.97 15.62 -1.48
N PRO A 69 -20.86 16.44 -0.87
CA PRO A 69 -22.21 16.68 -1.37
C PRO A 69 -22.21 17.08 -2.84
N GLU A 70 -23.22 16.59 -3.59
CA GLU A 70 -23.30 16.75 -5.04
C GLU A 70 -23.22 18.22 -5.50
N LEU A 71 -23.83 19.13 -4.73
CA LEU A 71 -23.79 20.57 -5.02
C LEU A 71 -22.37 21.13 -4.96
N GLU A 72 -21.61 20.76 -3.93
CA GLU A 72 -20.23 21.18 -3.78
C GLU A 72 -19.31 20.48 -4.80
N HIS A 73 -19.54 19.20 -5.07
CA HIS A 73 -18.84 18.46 -6.12
C HIS A 73 -18.98 19.15 -7.49
N LYS A 74 -20.21 19.53 -7.88
CA LYS A 74 -20.49 20.27 -9.12
C LYS A 74 -19.78 21.61 -9.17
N LYS A 75 -19.70 22.33 -8.04
CA LYS A 75 -18.95 23.59 -7.92
C LYS A 75 -17.45 23.35 -8.09
N MET A 76 -16.88 22.35 -7.41
CA MET A 76 -15.44 22.09 -7.38
C MET A 76 -14.90 21.51 -8.69
N ILE A 77 -15.66 20.68 -9.41
CA ILE A 77 -15.24 20.17 -10.73
C ILE A 77 -15.03 21.32 -11.73
N LYS A 78 -15.91 22.32 -11.69
CA LYS A 78 -15.87 23.49 -12.60
C LYS A 78 -14.93 24.59 -12.11
N ALA A 79 -14.54 24.55 -10.84
CA ALA A 79 -13.63 25.53 -10.27
C ALA A 79 -12.20 25.32 -10.77
N THR A 80 -11.43 26.40 -10.76
CA THR A 80 -10.00 26.43 -11.06
C THR A 80 -9.23 26.92 -9.85
N GLY A 81 -7.94 26.61 -9.78
CA GLY A 81 -7.05 27.06 -8.72
C GLY A 81 -6.86 26.01 -7.62
N TYR A 82 -5.99 26.35 -6.66
CA TYR A 82 -5.41 25.38 -5.72
C TYR A 82 -6.43 24.51 -4.99
N ARG A 83 -7.56 25.09 -4.54
CA ARG A 83 -8.62 24.35 -3.83
C ARG A 83 -9.29 23.30 -4.72
N ALA A 84 -9.57 23.64 -5.98
CA ALA A 84 -10.17 22.71 -6.93
C ALA A 84 -9.20 21.58 -7.32
N ASP A 85 -7.92 21.91 -7.49
CA ASP A 85 -6.88 20.95 -7.82
C ASP A 85 -6.61 19.98 -6.66
N ALA A 86 -6.53 20.50 -5.43
CA ALA A 86 -6.43 19.70 -4.22
C ALA A 86 -7.66 18.79 -4.07
N TYR A 87 -8.86 19.31 -4.34
CA TYR A 87 -10.09 18.52 -4.34
C TYR A 87 -10.04 17.35 -5.32
N LYS A 88 -9.71 17.60 -6.59
CA LYS A 88 -9.61 16.56 -7.63
C LYS A 88 -8.57 15.51 -7.27
N ALA A 89 -7.47 15.93 -6.65
CA ALA A 89 -6.44 15.03 -6.18
C ALA A 89 -6.90 14.17 -4.99
N LEU A 90 -7.60 14.76 -4.02
CA LEU A 90 -8.08 14.08 -2.80
C LEU A 90 -9.31 13.19 -3.01
N SER A 91 -10.04 13.35 -4.12
CA SER A 91 -11.23 12.53 -4.43
C SER A 91 -11.01 11.02 -4.28
N THR A 92 -9.83 10.53 -4.68
CA THR A 92 -9.39 9.16 -4.43
C THR A 92 -7.89 9.13 -4.33
N VAL A 93 -7.38 8.61 -3.21
CA VAL A 93 -5.96 8.50 -2.90
C VAL A 93 -5.61 7.04 -2.65
N TYR A 94 -4.47 6.61 -3.19
CA TYR A 94 -3.92 5.27 -2.99
C TYR A 94 -2.61 5.37 -2.22
N ARG A 95 -2.42 4.53 -1.20
CA ARG A 95 -1.22 4.55 -0.36
C ARG A 95 -0.78 3.14 -0.01
N PHE A 96 0.52 2.91 0.00
CA PHE A 96 1.13 1.79 0.69
C PHE A 96 1.80 2.26 1.97
N ASP A 97 1.54 1.59 3.07
CA ASP A 97 2.32 1.72 4.30
C ASP A 97 3.11 0.43 4.51
N PHE A 98 4.43 0.55 4.59
CA PHE A 98 5.32 -0.56 4.88
C PHE A 98 5.77 -0.47 6.34
N LYS A 99 5.42 -1.46 7.16
CA LYS A 99 5.79 -1.48 8.58
C LYS A 99 6.99 -2.40 8.80
N VAL A 100 8.12 -1.79 9.15
CA VAL A 100 9.37 -2.48 9.48
C VAL A 100 9.62 -2.35 10.98
N HIS A 101 9.79 -3.48 11.63
CA HIS A 101 10.17 -3.56 13.04
C HIS A 101 11.68 -3.64 13.13
N ASP A 102 12.26 -2.77 13.94
CA ASP A 102 13.68 -2.71 14.19
C ASP A 102 13.96 -2.25 15.63
N ASN A 103 15.20 -2.21 16.08
CA ASN A 103 15.55 -1.56 17.34
C ASN A 103 16.03 -0.11 17.14
N LYS A 104 16.12 0.35 15.88
CA LYS A 104 16.43 1.72 15.51
C LYS A 104 15.26 2.42 14.81
N ILE A 105 15.31 3.74 14.79
CA ILE A 105 14.47 4.53 13.89
C ILE A 105 15.10 4.49 12.50
N LEU A 106 14.32 4.09 11.50
CA LEU A 106 14.76 3.94 10.12
C LEU A 106 14.13 5.00 9.23
N GLY A 107 14.97 5.64 8.43
CA GLY A 107 14.56 6.35 7.22
C GLY A 107 14.58 5.41 6.02
N PHE A 108 13.87 5.77 4.95
CA PHE A 108 13.87 5.00 3.70
C PHE A 108 14.21 5.88 2.52
N LYS A 109 15.38 5.67 1.92
CA LYS A 109 15.87 6.51 0.83
C LYS A 109 15.33 6.11 -0.54
N SER A 110 14.84 4.87 -0.70
CA SER A 110 14.34 4.38 -1.98
C SER A 110 13.24 3.33 -1.84
N VAL A 111 12.37 3.31 -2.84
CA VAL A 111 11.35 2.30 -3.08
C VAL A 111 11.38 2.00 -4.57
N ILE A 112 11.55 0.72 -4.92
CA ILE A 112 11.64 0.27 -6.31
C ILE A 112 10.52 -0.76 -6.52
N PHE A 113 9.67 -0.52 -7.53
CA PHE A 113 8.69 -1.49 -8.00
C PHE A 113 9.31 -2.24 -9.18
N GLU A 114 9.44 -3.57 -9.10
CA GLU A 114 10.02 -4.37 -10.18
C GLU A 114 9.20 -4.22 -11.46
N GLY A 115 9.87 -3.92 -12.57
CA GLY A 115 9.24 -3.59 -13.86
C GLY A 115 8.84 -2.12 -14.02
N PHE A 116 9.15 -1.27 -13.02
CA PHE A 116 8.96 0.18 -13.06
C PHE A 116 10.17 0.91 -12.46
N GLU A 117 11.38 0.47 -12.79
CA GLU A 117 12.63 1.03 -12.30
C GLU A 117 12.83 2.50 -12.73
N ASP A 118 12.19 2.91 -13.84
CA ASP A 118 12.18 4.27 -14.38
C ASP A 118 11.03 5.15 -13.85
N ALA A 119 10.28 4.68 -12.86
CA ALA A 119 9.16 5.42 -12.27
C ALA A 119 9.58 6.80 -11.75
N LYS A 120 8.75 7.80 -12.01
CA LYS A 120 8.99 9.18 -11.60
C LYS A 120 8.65 9.36 -10.12
N VAL A 121 9.66 9.29 -9.26
CA VAL A 121 9.51 9.43 -7.81
C VAL A 121 9.54 10.90 -7.36
N SER A 122 8.81 11.23 -6.30
CA SER A 122 9.01 12.43 -5.50
C SER A 122 9.31 12.08 -4.04
N LYS A 123 10.03 12.98 -3.35
CA LYS A 123 10.39 12.86 -1.94
C LYS A 123 10.07 14.20 -1.26
N HIS A 124 8.89 14.34 -0.68
CA HIS A 124 8.47 15.59 -0.04
C HIS A 124 7.62 15.33 1.21
N GLU A 125 7.72 16.23 2.19
CA GLU A 125 6.98 16.22 3.46
C GLU A 125 5.46 16.29 3.29
N ASN A 126 4.99 16.96 2.24
CA ASN A 126 3.57 17.22 2.08
C ASN A 126 2.86 16.01 1.46
N ASN A 127 2.22 15.23 2.32
CA ASN A 127 1.32 14.13 1.96
C ASN A 127 0.07 14.57 1.18
N LEU A 128 -0.14 15.88 0.98
CA LEU A 128 -1.27 16.41 0.23
C LEU A 128 -1.00 16.25 -1.27
N PRO A 129 -1.70 15.34 -1.97
CA PRO A 129 -1.55 15.21 -3.40
C PRO A 129 -2.09 16.47 -4.08
N SER A 130 -1.32 17.04 -5.00
CA SER A 130 -1.87 17.99 -5.98
C SER A 130 -2.22 17.25 -7.27
N GLU A 131 -3.16 17.77 -8.05
CA GLU A 131 -3.50 17.18 -9.35
C GLU A 131 -2.27 17.13 -10.26
N LYS A 132 -1.47 18.21 -10.26
CA LYS A 132 -0.20 18.28 -10.98
C LYS A 132 0.78 17.21 -10.52
N TRP A 133 0.90 16.95 -9.21
CA TRP A 133 1.72 15.86 -8.70
C TRP A 133 1.24 14.50 -9.21
N GLN A 134 -0.07 14.22 -9.17
CA GLN A 134 -0.64 12.96 -9.68
C GLN A 134 -0.42 12.75 -11.18
N GLN A 135 -0.25 13.82 -11.94
CA GLN A 135 0.04 13.76 -13.38
C GLN A 135 1.53 13.57 -13.69
N LEU A 136 2.41 14.18 -12.89
CA LEU A 136 3.85 14.22 -13.18
C LEU A 136 4.66 13.10 -12.54
N LYS A 137 4.17 12.54 -11.43
CA LYS A 137 4.87 11.55 -10.62
C LYS A 137 4.10 10.25 -10.57
N ASP A 138 4.83 9.15 -10.50
CA ASP A 138 4.25 7.82 -10.33
C ASP A 138 3.93 7.58 -8.84
N PHE A 139 4.82 7.99 -7.93
CA PHE A 139 4.57 7.92 -6.49
C PHE A 139 5.43 8.91 -5.69
N ASN A 140 5.03 9.13 -4.44
CA ASN A 140 5.74 9.94 -3.45
C ASN A 140 6.16 9.05 -2.30
N ILE A 141 7.43 9.09 -1.96
CA ILE A 141 7.94 8.54 -0.70
C ILE A 141 7.74 9.64 0.34
N GLY A 142 6.99 9.34 1.41
CA GLY A 142 6.84 10.23 2.55
C GLY A 142 8.20 10.60 3.14
N ASP A 143 8.25 11.65 3.97
CA ASP A 143 9.52 12.23 4.43
C ASP A 143 10.49 11.15 4.95
N PRO A 144 11.58 10.87 4.22
CA PRO A 144 12.52 9.83 4.60
C PRO A 144 13.35 10.23 5.83
N ASN A 145 13.32 11.51 6.23
CA ASN A 145 14.21 12.13 7.20
C ASN A 145 13.48 12.73 8.40
N ILE A 146 12.17 12.50 8.57
CA ILE A 146 11.35 13.13 9.64
C ILE A 146 11.94 12.95 11.06
N ASN A 147 12.76 11.91 11.23
CA ASN A 147 13.43 11.58 12.49
C ASN A 147 14.95 11.42 12.34
N GLU A 148 15.59 12.10 11.39
CA GLU A 148 17.02 11.92 11.07
C GLU A 148 17.92 12.08 12.29
N LYS A 149 17.62 13.05 13.15
CA LYS A 149 18.33 13.28 14.42
C LYS A 149 18.31 12.09 15.38
N PHE A 150 17.46 11.10 15.17
CA PHE A 150 17.35 9.91 16.02
C PHE A 150 17.81 8.62 15.35
N PHE A 151 18.25 8.66 14.08
CA PHE A 151 18.68 7.45 13.35
C PHE A 151 19.89 6.75 13.98
N HIS A 152 20.73 7.49 14.71
CA HIS A 152 21.89 6.94 15.41
C HIS A 152 21.54 6.24 16.73
N LEU A 153 20.29 6.38 17.22
CA LEU A 153 19.86 5.81 18.49
C LEU A 153 19.40 4.37 18.31
N GLU A 154 19.89 3.49 19.18
CA GLU A 154 19.45 2.11 19.30
C GLU A 154 18.68 1.95 20.62
N PHE A 155 17.46 1.44 20.53
CA PHE A 155 16.55 1.30 21.65
C PHE A 155 16.56 -0.15 22.17
N PRO A 156 16.40 -0.38 23.49
CA PRO A 156 16.29 -1.72 24.05
C PRO A 156 14.90 -2.38 23.80
N PHE A 157 14.11 -1.81 22.89
CA PHE A 157 12.78 -2.26 22.53
C PHE A 157 12.54 -2.07 21.02
N VAL A 158 11.52 -2.75 20.51
CA VAL A 158 11.17 -2.69 19.08
C VAL A 158 10.54 -1.33 18.75
N VAL A 159 11.16 -0.64 17.80
CA VAL A 159 10.66 0.55 17.11
C VAL A 159 9.89 0.12 15.86
N LYS A 160 8.66 0.63 15.73
CA LYS A 160 7.80 0.40 14.55
C LYS A 160 8.02 1.51 13.55
N ASN A 161 8.81 1.25 12.52
CA ASN A 161 9.07 2.19 11.43
C ASN A 161 7.99 2.01 10.36
N THR A 162 7.35 3.10 9.94
CA THR A 162 6.35 3.07 8.88
C THR A 162 6.81 3.95 7.72
N LEU A 163 6.98 3.34 6.56
CA LEU A 163 7.20 4.07 5.32
C LEU A 163 5.88 4.25 4.59
N CYS A 164 5.46 5.50 4.41
CA CYS A 164 4.28 5.83 3.63
C CYS A 164 4.67 6.12 2.18
N VAL A 165 4.01 5.47 1.23
CA VAL A 165 4.19 5.71 -0.21
C VAL A 165 2.84 6.00 -0.85
N THR A 166 2.63 7.26 -1.23
CA THR A 166 1.41 7.69 -1.92
C THR A 166 1.55 7.44 -3.41
N ILE A 167 0.58 6.74 -4.00
CA ILE A 167 0.59 6.29 -5.38
C ILE A 167 -0.31 7.19 -6.23
N SER A 168 0.18 7.63 -7.39
CA SER A 168 -0.64 8.40 -8.32
C SER A 168 -1.70 7.52 -8.99
N LYS A 169 -2.80 8.12 -9.42
CA LYS A 169 -3.87 7.39 -10.15
C LYS A 169 -3.35 6.71 -11.41
N GLY A 170 -2.41 7.35 -12.11
CA GLY A 170 -1.77 6.80 -13.31
C GLY A 170 -0.92 5.57 -13.00
N PHE A 171 -0.10 5.65 -11.96
CA PHE A 171 0.75 4.53 -11.54
C PHE A 171 -0.08 3.37 -10.95
N PHE A 172 -1.13 3.68 -10.19
CA PHE A 172 -2.08 2.69 -9.69
C PHE A 172 -2.63 1.79 -10.82
N LYS A 173 -3.05 2.41 -11.94
CA LYS A 173 -3.52 1.67 -13.13
C LYS A 173 -2.45 0.76 -13.74
N LYS A 174 -1.17 1.10 -13.61
CA LYS A 174 -0.04 0.27 -14.09
C LYS A 174 0.18 -0.90 -13.13
N ILE A 175 0.38 -0.64 -11.84
CA ILE A 175 0.67 -1.69 -10.84
C ILE A 175 -0.49 -2.67 -10.66
N LYS A 176 -1.74 -2.23 -10.82
CA LYS A 176 -2.92 -3.10 -10.76
C LYS A 176 -2.87 -4.21 -11.82
N LYS A 177 -2.21 -3.99 -12.96
CA LYS A 177 -2.15 -4.98 -14.05
C LYS A 177 -1.10 -6.07 -13.81
N LEU A 178 -0.22 -5.91 -12.81
CA LEU A 178 0.81 -6.90 -12.52
C LEU A 178 0.19 -8.16 -11.92
N LYS A 179 0.73 -9.34 -12.25
CA LYS A 179 0.36 -10.60 -11.61
C LYS A 179 0.87 -10.70 -10.17
N ARG A 180 2.04 -10.10 -9.91
CA ARG A 180 2.73 -10.10 -8.62
C ARG A 180 3.16 -8.68 -8.28
N LEU A 181 3.09 -8.32 -7.00
CA LEU A 181 3.70 -7.10 -6.50
C LEU A 181 5.08 -7.45 -5.97
N LYS A 182 6.09 -6.95 -6.67
CA LYS A 182 7.49 -7.07 -6.29
C LYS A 182 8.05 -5.70 -6.00
N ILE A 183 8.43 -5.48 -4.75
CA ILE A 183 8.82 -4.15 -4.25
C ILE A 183 10.07 -4.31 -3.39
N MET A 184 11.05 -3.44 -3.60
CA MET A 184 12.25 -3.37 -2.78
C MET A 184 12.31 -2.03 -2.05
N LEU A 185 12.43 -2.07 -0.73
CA LEU A 185 12.65 -0.90 0.11
C LEU A 185 14.13 -0.86 0.50
N ILE A 186 14.73 0.33 0.45
CA ILE A 186 16.12 0.54 0.87
C ILE A 186 16.12 1.58 1.99
N SER A 187 16.61 1.17 3.18
CA SER A 187 16.73 2.07 4.31
C SER A 187 17.89 3.07 4.14
N ASN A 188 17.93 4.08 5.02
CA ASN A 188 19.07 4.98 5.18
C ASN A 188 20.38 4.26 5.55
N GLU A 189 20.29 3.08 6.19
CA GLU A 189 21.42 2.21 6.54
C GLU A 189 21.73 1.13 5.46
N ASP A 190 21.27 1.32 4.22
CA ASP A 190 21.51 0.40 3.09
C ASP A 190 20.94 -1.02 3.30
N ARG A 191 19.95 -1.17 4.19
CA ARG A 191 19.26 -2.45 4.39
C ARG A 191 18.13 -2.60 3.37
N GLU A 192 18.08 -3.77 2.73
CA GLU A 192 17.06 -4.11 1.73
C GLU A 192 15.92 -4.92 2.34
N TYR A 193 14.68 -4.52 2.04
CA TYR A 193 13.48 -5.28 2.36
C TYR A 193 12.74 -5.63 1.08
N LYS A 194 12.67 -6.93 0.77
CA LYS A 194 12.07 -7.44 -0.48
C LYS A 194 10.67 -7.97 -0.22
N ILE A 195 9.75 -7.53 -1.04
CA ILE A 195 8.36 -7.98 -1.08
C ILE A 195 8.19 -8.69 -2.41
N ASP A 196 7.67 -9.92 -2.37
CA ASP A 196 7.27 -10.67 -3.55
C ASP A 196 5.98 -11.44 -3.25
N ILE A 197 4.84 -10.81 -3.53
CA ILE A 197 3.52 -11.34 -3.22
C ILE A 197 2.63 -11.40 -4.46
N GLU A 198 1.57 -12.20 -4.40
CA GLU A 198 0.51 -12.14 -5.41
C GLU A 198 -0.18 -10.77 -5.37
N ASN A 199 -0.44 -10.19 -6.54
CA ASN A 199 -1.08 -8.88 -6.59
C ASN A 199 -2.56 -9.01 -6.25
N PHE A 200 -2.95 -8.45 -5.11
CA PHE A 200 -4.31 -8.51 -4.61
C PHE A 200 -5.18 -7.33 -5.08
N LEU A 201 -4.58 -6.27 -5.63
CA LEU A 201 -5.31 -5.08 -6.07
C LEU A 201 -6.44 -5.41 -7.06
N PRO A 202 -6.27 -6.31 -8.05
CA PRO A 202 -7.35 -6.71 -8.94
C PRO A 202 -8.52 -7.42 -8.24
N LYS A 203 -8.23 -8.23 -7.22
CA LYS A 203 -9.23 -9.10 -6.57
C LYS A 203 -10.34 -8.31 -5.88
N TYR A 204 -10.02 -7.11 -5.41
CA TYR A 204 -10.95 -6.25 -4.67
C TYR A 204 -11.57 -5.14 -5.54
N ASN A 205 -11.48 -5.26 -6.86
CA ASN A 205 -11.97 -4.25 -7.82
C ASN A 205 -11.47 -2.83 -7.53
N LEU A 206 -10.29 -2.71 -6.90
CA LEU A 206 -9.66 -1.43 -6.54
C LEU A 206 -9.26 -0.65 -7.78
#